data_AF-A0A5C8MMT6-F1
#
_entry.id   AF-A0A5C8MMT6-F1
#
_cell.length_a   1.000
_cell.length_b   1.000
_cell.length_c   1.000
_cell.angle_alpha   90.00
_cell.angle_beta   90.00
_cell.angle_gamma   90.00
#
_symmetry.space_group_name_H-M   'P 1'
#
loop_
_entity.id
_entity.type
_entity.pdbx_description
1 polymer ?
#
loop_
_entity_poly.entity_id
_entity_poly.type
_entity_poly.pdbx_seq_one_letter_code
_entity_poly.pdbx_strand_id
1 'polypeptide(L)'
;LTGCKRLEDFKNNPQKFIEEVTKIIQREMKQLLKDGVKYYKIGDDAYYAVELFQNEELLAYLNDNAIPSEKSPFDHVIYDSDVEERFAKRFEDDEKVKVYVKLPSWFKIDTPIGTYNPDWALVIEKDGEEKLYFVLETKGQEWEGELRPGESAKISFARKHFEAIGTDIEFVGPENDVEAFMLRAVSR
;
A
#
# COMPACT_ATOMS: atom_id res chain seq x y z
N LEU A 1 -29.82 15.46 14.47
CA LEU A 1 -29.87 16.75 13.71
C LEU A 1 -30.52 17.89 14.50
N THR A 2 -31.59 17.64 15.24
CA THR A 2 -32.22 18.64 16.13
C THR A 2 -31.32 19.05 17.30
N GLY A 3 -30.62 18.07 17.92
CA GLY A 3 -29.66 18.34 19.01
C GLY A 3 -28.44 19.18 18.60
N CYS A 4 -28.00 19.11 17.34
CA CYS A 4 -26.92 19.94 16.80
C CYS A 4 -27.42 21.18 16.04
N LYS A 5 -28.74 21.44 16.03
CA LYS A 5 -29.39 22.59 15.35
C LYS A 5 -29.08 22.73 13.85
N ARG A 6 -28.78 21.62 13.17
CA ARG A 6 -28.36 21.57 11.76
C ARG A 6 -29.44 20.98 10.83
N LEU A 7 -30.68 20.86 11.31
CA LEU A 7 -31.76 20.21 10.55
C LEU A 7 -32.12 20.97 9.26
N GLU A 8 -32.05 22.31 9.28
CA GLU A 8 -32.35 23.13 8.10
C GLU A 8 -31.26 22.99 7.01
N ASP A 9 -29.99 22.87 7.41
CA ASP A 9 -28.89 22.61 6.48
C ASP A 9 -29.09 21.28 5.73
N PHE A 10 -29.57 20.24 6.44
CA PHE A 10 -29.91 18.94 5.83
C PHE A 10 -31.10 19.05 4.88
N LYS A 11 -32.18 19.76 5.24
CA LYS A 11 -33.34 19.94 4.36
C LYS A 11 -33.00 20.70 3.07
N ASN A 12 -32.13 21.70 3.17
CA ASN A 12 -31.74 22.54 2.04
C ASN A 12 -30.97 21.74 0.97
N ASN A 13 -30.01 20.91 1.39
CA ASN A 13 -29.31 20.01 0.47
C ASN A 13 -28.84 18.75 1.22
N PRO A 14 -29.65 17.68 1.25
CA PRO A 14 -29.35 16.47 2.01
C PRO A 14 -28.03 15.81 1.60
N GLN A 15 -27.76 15.76 0.30
CA GLN A 15 -26.56 15.12 -0.22
C GLN A 15 -25.30 15.88 0.21
N LYS A 16 -25.25 17.19 -0.04
CA LYS A 16 -24.12 18.03 0.36
C LYS A 16 -23.93 18.01 1.89
N PHE A 17 -25.01 17.98 2.65
CA PHE A 17 -24.94 17.88 4.09
C PHE A 17 -24.27 16.56 4.55
N ILE A 18 -24.68 15.43 3.98
CA ILE A 18 -24.08 14.12 4.27
C ILE A 18 -22.60 14.12 3.89
N GLU A 19 -22.24 14.66 2.72
CA GLU A 19 -20.85 14.75 2.27
C GLU A 19 -19.99 15.57 3.26
N GLU A 20 -20.46 16.74 3.68
CA GLU A 20 -19.71 17.60 4.62
C GLU A 20 -19.61 17.00 6.03
N VAL A 21 -20.68 16.40 6.54
CA VAL A 21 -20.64 15.69 7.84
C VAL A 21 -19.67 14.51 7.78
N THR A 22 -19.70 13.74 6.69
CA THR A 22 -18.79 12.61 6.50
C THR A 22 -17.34 13.07 6.48
N LYS A 23 -17.02 14.16 5.76
CA LYS A 23 -15.68 14.74 5.75
C LYS A 23 -15.22 15.15 7.15
N ILE A 24 -16.09 15.78 7.93
CA ILE A 24 -15.77 16.21 9.30
C ILE A 24 -15.50 14.99 10.19
N ILE A 25 -16.38 13.99 10.18
CA ILE A 25 -16.20 12.76 10.98
C ILE A 25 -14.89 12.07 10.60
N GLN A 26 -14.63 11.90 9.31
CA GLN A 26 -13.39 11.28 8.84
C GLN A 26 -12.15 12.07 9.25
N ARG A 27 -12.21 13.42 9.25
CA ARG A 27 -11.10 14.27 9.69
C ARG A 27 -10.81 14.09 11.18
N GLU A 28 -11.84 14.17 12.03
CA GLU A 28 -11.66 14.00 13.48
C GLU A 28 -11.23 12.58 13.83
N MET A 29 -11.78 11.57 13.14
CA MET A 29 -11.37 10.17 13.29
C MET A 29 -9.89 9.98 12.95
N LYS A 30 -9.38 10.60 11.88
CA LYS A 30 -7.92 10.58 11.56
C LYS A 30 -7.06 11.14 12.69
N GLN A 31 -7.49 12.24 13.31
CA GLN A 31 -6.75 12.86 14.41
C GLN A 31 -6.75 11.99 15.67
N LEU A 32 -7.92 11.46 16.04
CA LEU A 32 -8.07 10.63 17.25
C LEU A 32 -7.34 9.28 17.14
N LEU A 33 -7.32 8.69 15.94
CA LEU A 33 -6.82 7.33 15.74
C LEU A 33 -5.31 7.24 15.54
N LYS A 34 -4.63 8.37 15.26
CA LYS A 34 -3.17 8.41 15.07
C LYS A 34 -2.42 7.68 16.19
N ASP A 35 -2.85 7.85 17.43
CA ASP A 35 -2.18 7.27 18.60
C ASP A 35 -2.96 6.10 19.25
N GLY A 36 -4.26 5.95 18.97
CA GLY A 36 -5.14 5.00 19.67
C GLY A 36 -5.33 3.62 19.04
N VAL A 37 -4.90 3.40 17.79
CA VAL A 37 -5.14 2.14 17.08
C VAL A 37 -4.11 1.07 17.47
N LYS A 38 -4.61 -0.13 17.75
CA LYS A 38 -3.84 -1.37 17.94
C LYS A 38 -4.38 -2.45 17.03
N TYR A 39 -3.47 -3.19 16.41
CA TYR A 39 -3.78 -4.38 15.63
C TYR A 39 -3.49 -5.63 16.47
N TYR A 40 -4.26 -6.69 16.22
CA TYR A 40 -4.07 -8.00 16.84
C TYR A 40 -4.12 -9.06 15.74
N LYS A 41 -3.12 -9.93 15.68
CA LYS A 41 -3.13 -11.09 14.79
C LYS A 41 -4.30 -12.00 15.16
N ILE A 42 -5.11 -12.38 14.17
CA ILE A 42 -6.29 -13.25 14.37
C ILE A 42 -5.88 -14.68 14.04
N GLY A 43 -5.42 -15.42 15.05
CA GLY A 43 -4.96 -16.81 14.86
C GLY A 43 -3.83 -16.93 13.84
N ASP A 44 -3.63 -18.15 13.34
CA ASP A 44 -2.61 -18.44 12.32
C ASP A 44 -3.20 -18.73 10.93
N ASP A 45 -4.53 -18.87 10.83
CA ASP A 45 -5.24 -19.22 9.59
C ASP A 45 -5.77 -18.01 8.80
N ALA A 46 -5.66 -16.80 9.35
CA ALA A 46 -6.11 -15.57 8.70
C ALA A 46 -4.97 -14.95 7.88
N TYR A 47 -4.80 -15.43 6.65
CA TYR A 47 -3.80 -14.93 5.69
C TYR A 47 -4.34 -14.91 4.25
N TYR A 48 -3.71 -14.12 3.38
CA TYR A 48 -3.94 -14.20 1.95
C TYR A 48 -3.15 -15.36 1.37
N ALA A 49 -3.82 -16.27 0.67
CA ALA A 49 -3.22 -17.47 0.10
C ALA A 49 -2.47 -17.12 -1.21
N VAL A 50 -1.33 -17.76 -1.46
CA VAL A 50 -0.50 -17.52 -2.67
C VAL A 50 -1.24 -17.91 -3.95
N GLU A 51 -2.17 -18.86 -3.86
CA GLU A 51 -3.02 -19.31 -4.95
C GLU A 51 -3.91 -18.18 -5.51
N LEU A 52 -4.15 -17.11 -4.74
CA LEU A 52 -4.91 -15.94 -5.21
C LEU A 52 -4.22 -15.19 -6.34
N PHE A 53 -2.89 -15.32 -6.47
CA PHE A 53 -2.13 -14.70 -7.55
C PHE A 53 -2.43 -15.37 -8.92
N GLN A 54 -2.77 -16.66 -8.96
CA GLN A 54 -2.99 -17.38 -10.23
C GLN A 54 -4.21 -16.88 -11.03
N ASN A 55 -5.17 -16.19 -10.39
CA ASN A 55 -6.39 -15.73 -11.06
C ASN A 55 -6.18 -14.51 -11.97
N GLU A 56 -5.05 -13.81 -11.88
CA GLU A 56 -4.80 -12.55 -12.63
C GLU A 56 -3.94 -12.71 -13.89
N GLU A 57 -3.39 -13.91 -14.13
CA GLU A 57 -2.44 -14.20 -15.23
C GLU A 57 -3.01 -13.87 -16.63
N LEU A 58 -4.33 -13.83 -16.79
CA LEU A 58 -4.99 -13.60 -18.08
C LEU A 58 -4.89 -12.15 -18.60
N LEU A 59 -4.56 -11.16 -17.76
CA LEU A 59 -4.66 -9.73 -18.12
C LEU A 59 -3.38 -9.11 -18.68
N ALA A 60 -2.20 -9.67 -18.39
CA ALA A 60 -0.92 -9.05 -18.79
C ALA A 60 -0.62 -9.12 -20.29
N TYR A 61 -1.08 -10.18 -20.98
CA TYR A 61 -0.80 -10.40 -22.41
C TYR A 61 -1.43 -9.36 -23.36
N LEU A 62 -2.32 -8.49 -22.86
CA LEU A 62 -3.09 -7.55 -23.69
C LEU A 62 -2.63 -6.10 -23.60
N ASN A 63 -1.69 -5.77 -22.70
CA ASN A 63 -1.30 -4.39 -22.48
C ASN A 63 0.16 -4.12 -22.86
N ASP A 64 0.41 -2.95 -23.47
CA ASP A 64 1.75 -2.47 -23.83
C ASP A 64 2.60 -2.06 -22.60
N ASN A 65 2.02 -2.10 -21.39
CA ASN A 65 2.64 -1.67 -20.12
C ASN A 65 3.00 -2.87 -19.23
N ALA A 66 3.67 -3.87 -19.80
CA ALA A 66 4.10 -5.08 -19.09
C ALA A 66 5.60 -5.32 -19.27
N ILE A 67 6.29 -5.69 -18.19
CA ILE A 67 7.70 -6.10 -18.20
C ILE A 67 7.78 -7.60 -17.93
N PRO A 68 8.47 -8.41 -18.78
CA PRO A 68 8.74 -9.80 -18.47
C PRO A 68 9.50 -9.94 -17.16
N SER A 69 9.17 -10.96 -16.36
CA SER A 69 9.81 -11.20 -15.08
C SER A 69 10.12 -12.67 -14.87
N GLU A 70 11.31 -12.96 -14.35
CA GLU A 70 11.71 -14.28 -13.87
C GLU A 70 11.73 -14.35 -12.33
N LYS A 71 11.59 -13.20 -11.66
CA LYS A 71 11.62 -13.05 -10.19
C LYS A 71 10.26 -12.71 -9.57
N SER A 72 9.20 -12.73 -10.36
CA SER A 72 7.82 -12.49 -9.90
C SER A 72 7.02 -13.79 -9.92
N PRO A 73 5.96 -13.92 -9.08
CA PRO A 73 4.97 -14.99 -9.23
C PRO A 73 4.26 -15.01 -10.60
N PHE A 74 4.42 -13.95 -11.39
CA PHE A 74 3.87 -13.80 -12.74
C PHE A 74 4.98 -13.68 -13.77
N ASP A 75 4.75 -14.23 -14.97
CA ASP A 75 5.65 -14.07 -16.11
C ASP A 75 5.85 -12.60 -16.52
N HIS A 76 4.90 -11.73 -16.17
CA HIS A 76 4.94 -10.31 -16.51
C HIS A 76 4.43 -9.47 -15.34
N VAL A 77 5.03 -8.29 -15.18
CA VAL A 77 4.63 -7.27 -14.20
C VAL A 77 4.03 -6.09 -14.95
N ILE A 78 2.75 -5.80 -14.67
CA ILE A 78 2.04 -4.64 -15.24
C ILE A 78 2.39 -3.38 -14.44
N TYR A 79 2.67 -2.28 -15.13
CA TYR A 79 2.94 -0.98 -14.49
C TYR A 79 2.00 0.10 -15.03
N ASP A 80 1.56 1.00 -14.17
CA ASP A 80 0.62 2.08 -14.49
C ASP A 80 1.30 3.46 -14.50
N SER A 81 2.60 3.52 -14.18
CA SER A 81 3.38 4.76 -14.20
C SER A 81 4.87 4.53 -14.48
N ASP A 82 5.57 5.58 -14.93
CA ASP A 82 7.03 5.56 -15.14
C ASP A 82 7.82 5.21 -13.86
N VAL A 83 7.27 5.52 -12.68
CA VAL A 83 7.90 5.19 -11.40
C VAL A 83 7.82 3.70 -11.18
N GLU A 84 6.63 3.11 -11.33
CA GLU A 84 6.45 1.66 -11.22
C GLU A 84 7.27 0.89 -12.27
N GLU A 85 7.38 1.40 -13.50
CA GLU A 85 8.24 0.82 -14.53
C GLU A 85 9.71 0.76 -14.08
N ARG A 86 10.22 1.87 -13.50
CA ARG A 86 11.60 1.92 -12.97
C ARG A 86 11.79 0.96 -11.80
N PHE A 87 10.80 0.84 -10.91
CA PHE A 87 10.86 -0.10 -9.80
C PHE A 87 10.91 -1.55 -10.30
N ALA A 88 10.00 -1.93 -11.19
CA ALA A 88 9.97 -3.27 -11.79
C ALA A 88 11.30 -3.62 -12.47
N LYS A 89 11.82 -2.74 -13.34
CA LYS A 89 13.11 -2.96 -14.01
C LYS A 89 14.25 -3.10 -13.01
N ARG A 90 14.33 -2.20 -12.03
CA ARG A 90 15.43 -2.22 -11.05
C ARG A 90 15.40 -3.47 -10.18
N PHE A 91 14.21 -3.96 -9.81
CA PHE A 91 14.03 -5.19 -9.04
C PHE A 91 14.34 -6.44 -9.87
N GLU A 92 13.93 -6.46 -11.14
CA GLU A 92 14.28 -7.53 -12.07
C GLU A 92 15.79 -7.63 -12.27
N ASP A 93 16.47 -6.49 -12.44
CA ASP A 93 17.91 -6.46 -12.76
C ASP A 93 18.84 -6.62 -11.53
N ASP A 94 18.34 -6.50 -10.28
CA ASP A 94 19.18 -6.61 -9.08
C ASP A 94 19.37 -8.07 -8.61
N GLU A 95 20.60 -8.55 -8.54
CA GLU A 95 20.93 -9.89 -8.04
C GLU A 95 20.56 -10.11 -6.55
N LYS A 96 20.49 -9.04 -5.76
CA LYS A 96 20.10 -9.10 -4.35
C LYS A 96 18.59 -9.23 -4.18
N VAL A 97 17.80 -8.85 -5.17
CA VAL A 97 16.35 -9.09 -5.15
C VAL A 97 16.10 -10.53 -5.59
N LYS A 98 15.58 -11.35 -4.67
CA LYS A 98 15.30 -12.77 -4.93
C LYS A 98 13.91 -13.00 -5.51
N VAL A 99 12.93 -12.27 -4.98
CA VAL A 99 11.56 -12.26 -5.47
C VAL A 99 10.97 -10.88 -5.27
N TYR A 100 10.14 -10.43 -6.20
CA TYR A 100 9.31 -9.24 -6.03
C TYR A 100 7.93 -9.45 -6.65
N VAL A 101 6.95 -8.68 -6.20
CA VAL A 101 5.61 -8.70 -6.77
C VAL A 101 4.98 -7.33 -6.68
N LYS A 102 4.35 -6.87 -7.77
CA LYS A 102 3.38 -5.79 -7.69
C LYS A 102 2.12 -6.35 -7.07
N LEU A 103 1.76 -5.82 -5.90
CA LEU A 103 0.63 -6.34 -5.16
C LEU A 103 -0.67 -6.03 -5.90
N PRO A 104 -1.47 -7.07 -6.19
CA PRO A 104 -2.70 -6.90 -6.95
C PRO A 104 -3.76 -6.15 -6.15
N SER A 105 -4.75 -5.63 -6.87
CA SER A 105 -5.76 -4.74 -6.30
C SER A 105 -6.64 -5.40 -5.23
N TRP A 106 -6.67 -6.73 -5.15
CA TRP A 106 -7.41 -7.46 -4.11
C TRP A 106 -6.65 -7.56 -2.78
N PHE A 107 -5.33 -7.34 -2.77
CA PHE A 107 -4.53 -7.38 -1.53
C PHE A 107 -4.78 -6.10 -0.75
N LYS A 108 -5.47 -6.21 0.40
CA LYS A 108 -5.88 -5.05 1.20
C LYS A 108 -5.50 -5.21 2.65
N ILE A 109 -5.07 -4.09 3.23
CA ILE A 109 -4.89 -3.90 4.66
C ILE A 109 -6.06 -3.07 5.15
N ASP A 110 -6.81 -3.63 6.08
CA ASP A 110 -7.91 -2.91 6.71
C ASP A 110 -7.38 -1.83 7.64
N THR A 111 -7.82 -0.59 7.41
CA THR A 111 -7.59 0.53 8.31
C THR A 111 -8.91 1.11 8.77
N PRO A 112 -8.96 1.77 9.95
CA PRO A 112 -10.18 2.40 10.43
C PRO A 112 -10.80 3.46 9.50
N ILE A 113 -10.02 3.94 8.52
CA ILE A 113 -10.44 4.97 7.56
C ILE A 113 -10.54 4.42 6.12
N GLY A 114 -10.73 3.10 5.99
CA GLY A 114 -10.86 2.36 4.73
C GLY A 114 -9.68 1.44 4.44
N THR A 115 -9.69 0.76 3.31
CA THR A 115 -8.61 -0.17 2.95
C THR A 115 -7.39 0.57 2.38
N TYR A 116 -6.23 -0.07 2.51
CA TYR A 116 -4.96 0.35 1.94
C TYR A 116 -4.33 -0.81 1.15
N ASN A 117 -3.73 -0.50 0.00
CA ASN A 117 -3.00 -1.46 -0.84
C ASN A 117 -1.55 -0.97 -0.87
N PRO A 118 -0.56 -1.72 -0.38
CA PRO A 118 0.84 -1.46 -0.71
C PRO A 118 1.06 -1.76 -2.19
N ASP A 119 2.07 -1.15 -2.82
CA ASP A 119 2.33 -1.35 -4.25
C ASP A 119 3.21 -2.58 -4.49
N TRP A 120 4.23 -2.80 -3.65
CA TRP A 120 5.22 -3.85 -3.88
C TRP A 120 5.50 -4.66 -2.62
N ALA A 121 5.79 -5.94 -2.80
CA ALA A 121 6.46 -6.78 -1.81
C ALA A 121 7.68 -7.42 -2.46
N LEU A 122 8.81 -7.48 -1.75
CA LEU A 122 10.04 -8.06 -2.26
C LEU A 122 10.92 -8.64 -1.17
N VAL A 123 11.66 -9.69 -1.51
CA VAL A 123 12.69 -10.29 -0.64
C VAL A 123 14.05 -9.86 -1.16
N ILE A 124 14.84 -9.26 -0.28
CA ILE A 124 16.22 -8.85 -0.55
C ILE A 124 17.16 -9.72 0.28
N GLU A 125 18.15 -10.30 -0.37
CA GLU A 125 19.26 -10.99 0.27
C GLU A 125 20.38 -10.01 0.61
N LYS A 126 20.82 -10.07 1.86
CA LYS A 126 21.99 -9.35 2.34
C LYS A 126 22.83 -10.27 3.21
N ASP A 127 24.12 -10.40 2.89
CA ASP A 127 25.09 -11.15 3.68
C ASP A 127 24.67 -12.60 4.00
N GLY A 128 23.84 -13.20 3.14
CA GLY A 128 23.29 -14.56 3.31
C GLY A 128 21.99 -14.63 4.12
N GLU A 129 21.44 -13.49 4.55
CA GLU A 129 20.13 -13.39 5.21
C GLU A 129 19.11 -12.79 4.23
N GLU A 130 17.93 -13.42 4.15
CA GLU A 130 16.80 -12.93 3.35
C GLU A 130 15.86 -12.11 4.24
N LYS A 131 15.53 -10.89 3.79
CA LYS A 131 14.58 -10.02 4.48
C LYS A 131 13.43 -9.62 3.55
N LEU A 132 12.20 -9.73 4.06
CA LEU A 132 10.99 -9.35 3.36
C LEU A 132 10.68 -7.86 3.59
N TYR A 133 10.57 -7.13 2.50
CA TYR A 133 10.19 -5.73 2.45
C TYR A 133 8.80 -5.60 1.83
N PHE A 134 7.96 -4.78 2.44
CA PHE A 134 6.78 -4.25 1.79
C PHE A 134 7.05 -2.78 1.48
N VAL A 135 7.10 -2.45 0.19
CA VAL A 135 7.33 -1.09 -0.28
C VAL A 135 6.00 -0.45 -0.60
N LEU A 136 5.85 0.73 -0.02
CA LEU A 136 4.64 1.50 -0.04
C LEU A 136 4.75 2.59 -1.07
N GLU A 137 3.78 2.55 -1.96
CA GLU A 137 3.31 3.71 -2.68
C GLU A 137 4.43 4.37 -3.49
N THR A 138 4.68 3.77 -4.65
CA THR A 138 5.42 4.33 -5.77
C THR A 138 4.58 5.44 -6.42
N LYS A 139 4.59 6.63 -5.82
CA LYS A 139 3.88 7.78 -6.38
C LYS A 139 4.55 8.25 -7.68
N GLY A 140 3.74 8.49 -8.72
CA GLY A 140 4.14 9.12 -9.98
C GLY A 140 4.65 10.57 -9.81
N GLN A 141 5.38 11.06 -10.82
CA GLN A 141 6.04 12.38 -10.84
C GLN A 141 5.08 13.59 -10.73
N GLU A 142 3.78 13.43 -10.97
CA GLU A 142 2.79 14.53 -10.89
C GLU A 142 2.38 14.90 -9.44
N TRP A 143 2.94 14.24 -8.43
CA TRP A 143 2.62 14.53 -7.02
C TRP A 143 3.74 15.35 -6.35
N GLU A 144 3.78 16.66 -6.59
CA GLU A 144 4.66 17.61 -5.87
C GLU A 144 4.11 18.05 -4.49
N GLY A 145 3.08 17.37 -3.96
CA GLY A 145 2.38 17.76 -2.73
C GLY A 145 2.64 16.86 -1.52
N GLU A 146 2.32 17.35 -0.32
CA GLU A 146 2.18 16.49 0.86
C GLU A 146 1.14 15.38 0.59
N LEU A 147 1.36 14.17 1.11
CA LEU A 147 0.35 13.10 1.08
C LEU A 147 -1.01 13.66 1.50
N ARG A 148 -2.09 13.27 0.80
CA ARG A 148 -3.42 13.63 1.28
C ARG A 148 -3.50 13.17 2.73
N PRO A 149 -4.05 13.96 3.67
CA PRO A 149 -4.10 13.57 5.09
C PRO A 149 -4.73 12.19 5.36
N GLY A 150 -5.54 11.67 4.40
CA GLY A 150 -6.02 10.30 4.45
C GLY A 150 -4.99 9.22 4.10
N GLU A 151 -4.13 9.44 3.11
CA GLU A 151 -3.11 8.48 2.67
C GLU A 151 -2.03 8.31 3.74
N SER A 152 -1.50 9.41 4.28
CA SER A 152 -0.52 9.35 5.38
C SER A 152 -1.05 8.60 6.61
N ALA A 153 -2.34 8.77 6.93
CA ALA A 153 -2.98 8.04 8.01
C ALA A 153 -3.14 6.54 7.67
N LYS A 154 -3.49 6.19 6.43
CA LYS A 154 -3.56 4.79 6.00
C LYS A 154 -2.20 4.09 6.08
N ILE A 155 -1.14 4.78 5.65
CA ILE A 155 0.25 4.27 5.75
C ILE A 155 0.63 4.03 7.21
N SER A 156 0.31 4.95 8.12
CA SER A 156 0.63 4.77 9.55
C SER A 156 -0.14 3.62 10.18
N PHE A 157 -1.39 3.38 9.76
CA PHE A 157 -2.14 2.20 10.17
C PHE A 157 -1.55 0.90 9.61
N ALA A 158 -1.14 0.89 8.34
CA ALA A 158 -0.51 -0.27 7.75
C ALA A 158 0.84 -0.62 8.40
N ARG A 159 1.63 0.38 8.84
CA ARG A 159 2.82 0.17 9.70
C ARG A 159 2.47 -0.61 10.97
N LYS A 160 1.49 -0.12 11.72
CA LYS A 160 1.02 -0.77 12.95
C LYS A 160 0.44 -2.16 12.70
N HIS A 161 -0.17 -2.39 11.53
CA HIS A 161 -0.69 -3.69 11.14
C HIS A 161 0.45 -4.71 11.04
N PHE A 162 1.51 -4.42 10.27
CA PHE A 162 2.65 -5.33 10.12
C PHE A 162 3.47 -5.47 11.40
N GLU A 163 3.63 -4.40 12.20
CA GLU A 163 4.24 -4.49 13.53
C GLU A 163 3.51 -5.51 14.43
N ALA A 164 2.18 -5.57 14.35
CA ALA A 164 1.37 -6.50 15.14
C ALA A 164 1.41 -7.96 14.64
N ILE A 165 1.85 -8.21 13.41
CA ILE A 165 2.07 -9.57 12.89
C ILE A 165 3.29 -10.21 13.57
N GLY A 166 4.24 -9.38 14.06
CA GLY A 166 5.39 -9.85 14.85
C GLY A 166 6.47 -10.55 14.02
N THR A 167 6.57 -10.22 12.74
CA THR A 167 7.59 -10.71 11.79
C THR A 167 8.68 -9.67 11.57
N ASP A 168 9.85 -10.07 11.09
CA ASP A 168 10.94 -9.15 10.70
C ASP A 168 10.70 -8.48 9.33
N ILE A 169 9.43 -8.09 9.11
CA ILE A 169 9.00 -7.41 7.89
C ILE A 169 9.33 -5.93 8.03
N GLU A 170 10.01 -5.38 7.03
CA GLU A 170 10.26 -3.94 6.97
C GLU A 170 9.28 -3.26 6.01
N PHE A 171 8.59 -2.25 6.53
CA PHE A 171 7.61 -1.48 5.79
C PHE A 171 8.22 -0.13 5.39
N VAL A 172 8.41 0.12 4.10
CA VAL A 172 9.16 1.29 3.60
C VAL A 172 8.29 2.18 2.74
N GLY A 173 8.30 3.49 2.98
CA GLY A 173 7.66 4.48 2.11
C GLY A 173 6.84 5.56 2.85
N PRO A 174 6.28 6.54 2.13
CA PRO A 174 6.22 6.63 0.66
C PRO A 174 7.60 6.70 0.01
N GLU A 175 7.77 6.08 -1.16
CA GLU A 175 9.06 5.99 -1.85
C GLU A 175 8.89 6.15 -3.35
N ASN A 176 9.72 7.00 -3.97
CA ASN A 176 9.66 7.31 -5.41
C ASN A 176 11.03 7.21 -6.10
N ASP A 177 12.09 6.97 -5.33
CA ASP A 177 13.45 6.75 -5.80
C ASP A 177 13.88 5.33 -5.46
N VAL A 178 13.85 4.47 -6.48
CA VAL A 178 14.23 3.06 -6.33
C VAL A 178 15.70 2.89 -5.98
N GLU A 179 16.59 3.79 -6.43
CA GLU A 179 18.01 3.67 -6.12
C GLU A 179 18.29 4.04 -4.67
N ALA A 180 17.66 5.11 -4.17
CA ALA A 180 17.73 5.47 -2.76
C ALA A 180 17.16 4.37 -1.86
N PHE A 181 16.06 3.74 -2.29
CA PHE A 181 15.49 2.58 -1.61
C PHE A 181 16.47 1.41 -1.54
N MET A 182 16.98 0.96 -2.70
CA MET A 182 17.88 -0.19 -2.78
C MET A 182 19.17 0.06 -1.99
N LEU A 183 19.73 1.27 -2.05
CA LEU A 183 20.90 1.62 -1.26
C LEU A 183 20.65 1.44 0.24
N ARG A 184 19.50 1.90 0.76
CA ARG A 184 19.17 1.75 2.19
C ARG A 184 18.86 0.31 2.56
N ALA A 185 18.12 -0.42 1.72
CA ALA A 185 17.76 -1.80 1.98
C ALA A 185 19.00 -2.71 2.03
N VAL A 186 19.99 -2.44 1.18
CA VAL A 186 21.21 -3.23 1.08
C VAL A 186 22.30 -2.78 2.08
N SER A 187 22.29 -1.51 2.50
CA SER A 187 23.32 -0.97 3.40
C SER A 187 23.01 -1.15 4.88
N ARG A 188 21.74 -1.29 5.28
CA ARG A 188 21.32 -1.51 6.68
C ARG A 188 21.61 -2.90 7.14
#